data_AF-A0AA86SCS6-F1
#
_entry.id   AF-A0AA86SCS6-F1
#
_cell.length_a   1.000
_cell.length_b   1.000
_cell.length_c   1.000
_cell.angle_alpha   90.00
_cell.angle_beta   90.00
_cell.angle_gamma   90.00
#
_symmetry.space_group_name_H-M   'P 1'
#
loop_
_entity.id
_entity.type
_entity.pdbx_description
1 polymer ?
#
loop_
_entity_poly.entity_id
_entity_poly.type
_entity_poly.pdbx_seq_one_letter_code
_entity_poly.pdbx_strand_id
1 'polypeptide(L)'
;MQIERPLQKHGGRLAHDEKYCGSCFGAEESDEQCCNSCEEVREAYRKKGWALSNMDLIDQCQREGYVQRVKDEEGEGCNIQGTLEVNKVAGNFHFATGKSFLQSAIFLADLLALQDNHYNISHRINKLSFGHHFPGLVNPLDGVKWVQGPTHGIYQYFIKVVPTIYTDIRGRVIHSNQYSVTEHFKSSELGVAVPGVFFFYDISPIKVNFKEEHIPFLHFLTNICAIIGGIFTVAGIIDSSIYYGQRTIKKKMELGKYR
;
A
#
# COMPACT_ATOMS: atom_id res chain seq x y z
N MET A 1 -26.72 -40.36 2.13
CA MET A 1 -26.26 -39.93 0.79
C MET A 1 -25.43 -41.06 0.20
N GLN A 2 -25.85 -41.65 -0.90
CA GLN A 2 -24.94 -42.50 -1.67
C GLN A 2 -23.86 -41.58 -2.23
N ILE A 3 -22.59 -41.84 -1.94
CA ILE A 3 -21.48 -41.13 -2.56
C ILE A 3 -21.46 -41.64 -4.01
N GLU A 4 -21.97 -40.84 -4.94
CA GLU A 4 -21.89 -41.19 -6.35
C GLU A 4 -20.41 -41.31 -6.74
N ARG A 5 -20.07 -42.39 -7.45
CA ARG A 5 -18.68 -42.63 -7.85
C ARG A 5 -18.20 -41.56 -8.86
N PRO A 6 -16.91 -41.25 -8.93
CA PRO A 6 -16.38 -40.25 -9.88
C PRO A 6 -16.74 -40.55 -11.33
N LEU A 7 -16.94 -39.49 -12.13
CA LEU A 7 -17.20 -39.58 -13.57
C LEU A 7 -15.88 -39.74 -14.35
N GLN A 8 -15.81 -40.75 -15.20
CA GLN A 8 -14.67 -41.08 -16.06
C GLN A 8 -14.69 -40.26 -17.36
N LYS A 9 -13.54 -40.12 -18.03
CA LYS A 9 -13.42 -39.48 -19.35
C LYS A 9 -14.35 -40.08 -20.41
N HIS A 10 -14.63 -41.39 -20.34
CA HIS A 10 -15.53 -42.10 -21.26
C HIS A 10 -17.03 -41.95 -20.94
N GLY A 11 -17.39 -41.17 -19.91
CA GLY A 11 -18.78 -40.91 -19.51
C GLY A 11 -19.37 -41.92 -18.52
N GLY A 12 -18.65 -43.02 -18.21
CA GLY A 12 -19.03 -43.98 -17.18
C GLY A 12 -18.65 -43.55 -15.76
N ARG A 13 -19.12 -44.29 -14.75
CA ARG A 13 -18.76 -44.11 -13.33
C ARG A 13 -17.64 -45.08 -12.97
N LEU A 14 -16.69 -44.66 -12.12
CA LEU A 14 -15.51 -45.44 -11.71
C LEU A 14 -15.89 -46.87 -11.23
N ALA A 15 -15.34 -47.90 -11.89
CA ALA A 15 -15.47 -49.28 -11.45
C ALA A 15 -14.52 -49.60 -10.28
N HIS A 16 -14.74 -50.72 -9.57
CA HIS A 16 -14.02 -51.05 -8.34
C HIS A 16 -12.51 -51.32 -8.56
N ASP A 17 -12.11 -51.69 -9.78
CA ASP A 17 -10.73 -52.05 -10.14
C ASP A 17 -10.14 -51.16 -11.25
N GLU A 18 -10.77 -50.01 -11.52
CA GLU A 18 -10.36 -49.08 -12.59
C GLU A 18 -9.61 -47.89 -12.00
N LYS A 19 -8.54 -47.44 -12.68
CA LYS A 19 -7.83 -46.21 -12.30
C LYS A 19 -8.68 -45.01 -12.73
N TYR A 20 -8.86 -44.05 -11.83
CA TYR A 20 -9.59 -42.82 -12.15
C TYR A 20 -8.84 -42.00 -13.21
N CYS A 21 -9.55 -41.65 -14.28
CA CYS A 21 -9.12 -40.72 -15.31
C CYS A 21 -10.28 -39.77 -15.61
N GLY A 22 -10.20 -38.55 -15.07
CA GLY A 22 -11.22 -37.52 -15.29
C GLY A 22 -11.10 -36.86 -16.66
N SER A 23 -12.24 -36.36 -17.18
CA SER A 23 -12.29 -35.59 -18.42
C SER A 23 -11.70 -34.20 -18.25
N CYS A 24 -10.94 -33.72 -19.24
CA CYS A 24 -10.54 -32.31 -19.33
C CYS A 24 -11.56 -31.46 -20.11
N PHE A 25 -12.76 -32.00 -20.38
CA PHE A 25 -13.88 -31.33 -21.07
C PHE A 25 -13.48 -30.71 -22.43
N GLY A 26 -12.65 -31.41 -23.20
CA GLY A 26 -12.18 -30.97 -24.52
C GLY A 26 -10.91 -30.12 -24.48
N ALA A 27 -10.40 -29.80 -23.28
CA ALA A 27 -9.16 -29.04 -23.12
C ALA A 27 -7.89 -29.92 -23.11
N GLU A 28 -8.02 -31.23 -23.32
CA GLU A 28 -6.89 -32.15 -23.44
C GLU A 28 -5.93 -31.81 -24.61
N GLU A 29 -4.63 -32.01 -24.39
CA GLU A 29 -3.55 -31.92 -25.38
C GLU A 29 -3.34 -33.27 -26.09
N SER A 30 -3.63 -34.38 -25.40
CA SER A 30 -3.55 -35.75 -25.93
C SER A 30 -4.73 -36.60 -25.47
N ASP A 31 -5.03 -37.66 -26.24
CA ASP A 31 -6.12 -38.59 -25.92
C ASP A 31 -5.89 -39.34 -24.60
N GLU A 32 -4.63 -39.45 -24.16
CA GLU A 32 -4.24 -40.08 -22.89
C GLU A 32 -4.26 -39.11 -21.69
N GLN A 33 -4.41 -37.80 -21.92
CA GLN A 33 -4.45 -36.83 -20.83
C GLN A 33 -5.74 -36.99 -20.01
N CYS A 34 -5.55 -37.10 -18.69
CA CYS A 34 -6.60 -37.11 -17.68
C CYS A 34 -6.50 -35.83 -16.85
N CYS A 35 -7.64 -35.24 -16.50
CA CYS A 35 -7.72 -34.16 -15.52
C CYS A 35 -8.45 -34.67 -14.29
N ASN A 36 -7.72 -34.98 -13.23
CA ASN A 36 -8.25 -35.66 -12.06
C ASN A 36 -8.71 -34.70 -10.95
N SER A 37 -8.23 -33.46 -10.99
CA SER A 37 -8.60 -32.41 -10.04
C SER A 37 -9.23 -31.19 -10.72
N CYS A 38 -9.97 -30.38 -9.95
CA CYS A 38 -10.51 -29.12 -10.46
C CYS A 38 -9.40 -28.18 -10.95
N GLU A 39 -8.26 -28.15 -10.25
CA GLU A 39 -7.09 -27.35 -10.68
C GLU A 39 -6.50 -27.85 -12.01
N GLU A 40 -6.42 -29.16 -12.24
CA GLU A 40 -5.95 -29.71 -13.51
C GLU A 40 -6.85 -29.34 -14.69
N VAL A 41 -8.19 -29.39 -14.50
CA VAL A 41 -9.14 -28.95 -15.53
C VAL A 41 -8.96 -27.45 -15.81
N ARG A 42 -8.86 -26.62 -14.77
CA ARG A 42 -8.62 -25.17 -14.90
C ARG A 42 -7.31 -24.88 -15.62
N GLU A 43 -6.25 -25.64 -15.32
CA GLU A 43 -4.96 -25.50 -15.98
C GLU A 43 -5.01 -25.91 -17.45
N ALA A 44 -5.70 -26.99 -17.80
CA ALA A 44 -5.90 -27.41 -19.19
C ALA A 44 -6.66 -26.34 -20.00
N TYR A 45 -7.76 -25.81 -19.46
CA TYR A 45 -8.50 -24.70 -20.07
C TYR A 45 -7.63 -23.46 -20.26
N ARG A 46 -6.84 -23.12 -19.23
CA ARG A 46 -5.90 -21.99 -19.27
C ARG A 46 -4.86 -22.16 -20.39
N LYS A 47 -4.30 -23.36 -20.57
CA LYS A 47 -3.34 -23.61 -21.66
C LYS A 47 -3.95 -23.46 -23.05
N LYS A 48 -5.24 -23.80 -23.20
CA LYS A 48 -6.00 -23.59 -24.45
C LYS A 48 -6.50 -22.15 -24.62
N GLY A 49 -6.36 -21.30 -23.59
CA GLY A 49 -6.89 -19.93 -23.57
C GLY A 49 -8.41 -19.86 -23.45
N TRP A 50 -9.05 -20.90 -22.91
CA TRP A 50 -10.50 -20.96 -22.72
C TRP A 50 -10.89 -20.45 -21.33
N ALA A 51 -11.97 -19.69 -21.26
CA ALA A 51 -12.57 -19.25 -19.99
C ALA A 51 -13.44 -20.38 -19.40
N LEU A 52 -13.37 -20.56 -18.08
CA LEU A 52 -14.20 -21.52 -17.34
C LEU A 52 -15.49 -20.83 -16.89
N SER A 53 -16.50 -20.76 -17.76
CA SER A 53 -17.74 -20.01 -17.48
C SER A 53 -18.72 -20.76 -16.56
N ASN A 54 -18.79 -22.09 -16.66
CA ASN A 54 -19.78 -22.90 -15.95
C ASN A 54 -19.10 -23.96 -15.08
N MET A 55 -18.63 -23.56 -13.90
CA MET A 55 -17.91 -24.42 -12.96
C MET A 55 -18.80 -25.54 -12.37
N ASP A 56 -20.12 -25.34 -12.37
CA ASP A 56 -21.12 -26.32 -11.92
C ASP A 56 -21.22 -27.55 -12.84
N LEU A 57 -20.78 -27.44 -14.09
CA LEU A 57 -20.80 -28.56 -15.06
C LEU A 57 -19.58 -29.48 -14.94
N ILE A 58 -18.62 -29.13 -14.09
CA ILE A 58 -17.35 -29.84 -13.94
C ILE A 58 -17.42 -30.72 -12.70
N ASP A 59 -17.59 -32.02 -12.90
CA ASP A 59 -17.69 -33.05 -11.83
C ASP A 59 -16.55 -32.91 -10.81
N GLN A 60 -15.32 -32.70 -11.27
CA GLN A 60 -14.15 -32.53 -10.40
C GLN A 60 -14.31 -31.32 -9.47
N CYS A 61 -14.78 -30.19 -9.98
CA CYS A 61 -14.97 -28.96 -9.20
C CYS A 61 -16.17 -29.06 -8.25
N GLN A 62 -17.25 -29.72 -8.66
CA GLN A 62 -18.40 -29.96 -7.80
C GLN A 62 -18.07 -30.92 -6.67
N ARG A 63 -17.44 -32.06 -6.99
CA ARG A 63 -17.02 -33.11 -6.03
C ARG A 63 -16.03 -32.57 -5.01
N GLU A 64 -15.09 -31.74 -5.45
CA GLU A 64 -14.12 -31.11 -4.55
C GLU A 64 -14.73 -29.96 -3.73
N GLY A 65 -16.00 -29.59 -3.97
CA GLY A 65 -16.67 -28.49 -3.29
C GLY A 65 -16.10 -27.12 -3.63
N TYR A 66 -15.43 -26.98 -4.79
CA TYR A 66 -14.81 -25.73 -5.20
C TYR A 66 -15.85 -24.61 -5.36
N VAL A 67 -16.98 -24.89 -6.02
CA VAL A 67 -18.05 -23.90 -6.22
C VAL A 67 -18.66 -23.46 -4.89
N GLN A 68 -18.84 -24.40 -3.95
CA GLN A 68 -19.38 -24.07 -2.64
C GLN A 68 -18.41 -23.18 -1.86
N ARG A 69 -17.11 -23.49 -1.86
CA ARG A 69 -16.09 -22.62 -1.25
C ARG A 69 -16.09 -21.20 -1.82
N VAL A 70 -16.19 -21.06 -3.14
CA VAL A 70 -16.26 -19.74 -3.79
C VAL A 70 -17.49 -18.95 -3.35
N LYS A 71 -18.64 -19.61 -3.17
CA LYS A 71 -19.86 -18.98 -2.63
C LYS A 71 -19.73 -18.63 -1.14
N ASP A 72 -19.09 -19.49 -0.36
CA ASP A 72 -18.87 -19.27 1.07
C ASP A 72 -17.89 -18.10 1.32
N GLU A 73 -16.95 -17.87 0.40
CA GLU A 73 -16.00 -16.74 0.41
C GLU A 73 -16.59 -15.44 -0.18
N GLU A 74 -17.87 -15.43 -0.57
CA GLU A 74 -18.52 -14.25 -1.13
C GLU A 74 -18.59 -13.12 -0.09
N GLY A 75 -18.04 -11.95 -0.43
CA GLY A 75 -17.96 -10.80 0.47
C GLY A 75 -16.73 -10.81 1.40
N GLU A 76 -15.89 -11.84 1.35
CA GLU A 76 -14.60 -11.83 2.01
C GLU A 76 -13.58 -10.93 1.28
N GLY A 77 -12.49 -10.59 1.98
CA GLY A 77 -11.38 -9.81 1.44
C GLY A 77 -10.04 -10.47 1.72
N CYS A 78 -9.03 -10.10 0.94
CA CYS A 78 -7.68 -10.64 1.13
C CYS A 78 -6.84 -9.76 2.07
N ASN A 79 -6.17 -10.36 3.05
CA ASN A 79 -5.15 -9.70 3.86
C ASN A 79 -3.75 -10.12 3.40
N ILE A 80 -3.01 -9.19 2.81
CA ILE A 80 -1.70 -9.46 2.20
C ILE A 80 -0.61 -8.80 3.03
N GLN A 81 0.36 -9.60 3.47
CA GLN A 81 1.55 -9.13 4.18
C GLN A 81 2.78 -9.80 3.59
N GLY A 82 3.83 -9.01 3.33
CA GLY A 82 5.07 -9.52 2.77
C GLY A 82 6.15 -8.45 2.69
N THR A 83 7.31 -8.85 2.19
CA THR A 83 8.43 -7.95 1.89
C THR A 83 9.00 -8.36 0.55
N LEU A 84 9.27 -7.38 -0.32
CA LEU A 84 9.81 -7.61 -1.65
C LEU A 84 11.19 -6.97 -1.73
N GLU A 85 12.20 -7.75 -2.10
CA GLU A 85 13.50 -7.24 -2.49
C GLU A 85 13.48 -6.94 -3.98
N VAL A 86 13.69 -5.67 -4.33
CA VAL A 86 13.62 -5.19 -5.72
C VAL A 86 14.89 -4.44 -6.08
N ASN A 87 15.21 -4.44 -7.37
CA ASN A 87 16.26 -3.60 -7.91
C ASN A 87 15.93 -2.12 -7.66
N LYS A 88 16.96 -1.31 -7.41
CA LYS A 88 16.84 0.13 -7.18
C LYS A 88 16.64 0.89 -8.50
N VAL A 89 15.55 0.60 -9.19
CA VAL A 89 15.12 1.22 -10.45
C VAL A 89 13.62 1.49 -10.40
N ALA A 90 13.11 2.31 -11.32
CA ALA A 90 11.67 2.49 -11.47
C ALA A 90 10.98 1.16 -11.77
N GLY A 91 9.83 0.92 -11.15
CA GLY A 91 9.10 -0.33 -11.26
C GLY A 91 7.64 -0.20 -10.86
N ASN A 92 6.91 -1.31 -10.92
CA ASN A 92 5.54 -1.38 -10.46
C ASN A 92 5.22 -2.74 -9.85
N PHE A 93 4.27 -2.74 -8.92
CA PHE A 93 3.57 -3.94 -8.46
C PHE A 93 2.07 -3.63 -8.42
N HIS A 94 1.24 -4.65 -8.56
CA HIS A 94 -0.20 -4.46 -8.63
C HIS A 94 -0.97 -5.65 -8.07
N PHE A 95 -2.16 -5.36 -7.57
CA PHE A 95 -3.16 -6.35 -7.18
C PHE A 95 -4.32 -6.24 -8.15
N ALA A 96 -4.51 -7.27 -8.95
CA ALA A 96 -5.55 -7.35 -9.96
C ALA A 96 -6.17 -8.75 -9.95
N THR A 97 -7.36 -8.85 -10.52
CA THR A 97 -8.08 -10.10 -10.67
C THR A 97 -7.46 -10.95 -11.78
N GLY A 98 -7.23 -12.23 -11.53
CA GLY A 98 -6.64 -13.18 -12.50
C GLY A 98 -5.22 -13.63 -12.12
N LYS A 99 -4.75 -14.75 -12.70
CA LYS A 99 -3.35 -15.17 -12.57
C LYS A 99 -2.51 -14.35 -13.56
N SER A 100 -1.41 -13.79 -13.09
CA SER A 100 -0.46 -13.00 -13.90
C SER A 100 0.13 -13.86 -15.03
N PHE A 101 -0.43 -13.78 -16.24
CA PHE A 101 0.15 -14.42 -17.41
C PHE A 101 0.30 -13.45 -18.59
N LEU A 102 1.46 -13.54 -19.22
CA LEU A 102 2.05 -12.60 -20.16
C LEU A 102 1.64 -12.92 -21.61
N GLN A 103 0.34 -13.15 -21.87
CA GLN A 103 -0.13 -13.45 -23.23
C GLN A 103 -1.41 -12.69 -23.57
N SER A 104 -1.27 -11.77 -24.53
CA SER A 104 -2.25 -10.76 -24.98
C SER A 104 -3.60 -11.34 -25.45
N ALA A 105 -3.67 -12.60 -25.85
CA ALA A 105 -4.90 -13.26 -26.29
C ALA A 105 -5.80 -13.71 -25.12
N ILE A 106 -5.24 -14.00 -23.95
CA ILE A 106 -5.95 -14.52 -22.77
C ILE A 106 -6.60 -13.37 -21.98
N PHE A 107 -6.04 -12.15 -22.09
CA PHE A 107 -6.56 -10.94 -21.44
C PHE A 107 -8.00 -10.63 -21.87
N LEU A 108 -8.37 -10.91 -23.12
CA LEU A 108 -9.73 -10.70 -23.64
C LEU A 108 -10.74 -11.72 -23.10
N ALA A 109 -10.34 -12.97 -22.92
CA ALA A 109 -11.23 -14.02 -22.39
C ALA A 109 -11.48 -13.86 -20.89
N ASP A 110 -10.44 -13.50 -20.12
CA ASP A 110 -10.62 -13.10 -18.71
C ASP A 110 -11.48 -11.83 -18.64
N LEU A 111 -11.22 -10.78 -19.44
CA LEU A 111 -12.04 -9.57 -19.49
C LEU A 111 -13.54 -9.84 -19.74
N LEU A 112 -13.87 -10.79 -20.61
CA LEU A 112 -15.26 -11.17 -20.90
C LEU A 112 -15.90 -11.98 -19.76
N ALA A 113 -15.12 -12.82 -19.05
CA ALA A 113 -15.59 -13.50 -17.85
C ALA A 113 -15.68 -12.56 -16.63
N LEU A 114 -14.91 -11.47 -16.63
CA LEU A 114 -14.98 -10.38 -15.64
C LEU A 114 -16.21 -9.47 -15.87
N GLN A 115 -16.89 -9.56 -17.01
CA GLN A 115 -17.98 -8.66 -17.37
C GLN A 115 -19.25 -8.87 -16.51
N ASP A 116 -19.38 -10.03 -15.86
CA ASP A 116 -20.59 -10.42 -15.11
C ASP A 116 -20.45 -10.33 -13.57
N ASN A 117 -19.25 -10.00 -13.06
CA ASN A 117 -18.99 -9.93 -11.62
C ASN A 117 -18.58 -8.53 -11.17
N HIS A 118 -19.26 -8.02 -10.15
CA HIS A 118 -18.93 -6.76 -9.49
C HIS A 118 -17.61 -6.87 -8.73
N TYR A 119 -16.47 -6.65 -9.40
CA TYR A 119 -15.18 -6.63 -8.73
C TYR A 119 -15.05 -5.41 -7.83
N ASN A 120 -14.79 -5.70 -6.55
CA ASN A 120 -14.57 -4.70 -5.53
C ASN A 120 -13.06 -4.51 -5.32
N ILE A 121 -12.55 -3.36 -5.76
CA ILE A 121 -11.15 -2.94 -5.56
C ILE A 121 -10.97 -2.02 -4.35
N SER A 122 -11.98 -1.94 -3.47
CA SER A 122 -11.86 -1.28 -2.17
C SER A 122 -10.75 -1.92 -1.36
N HIS A 123 -9.90 -1.11 -0.75
CA HIS A 123 -8.74 -1.62 -0.04
C HIS A 123 -8.34 -0.71 1.11
N ARG A 124 -7.58 -1.29 2.03
CA ARG A 124 -6.95 -0.58 3.15
C ARG A 124 -5.47 -0.92 3.15
N ILE A 125 -4.64 0.11 3.03
CA ILE A 125 -3.20 -0.03 3.17
C ILE A 125 -2.90 0.10 4.66
N ASN A 126 -2.60 -1.03 5.30
CA ASN A 126 -2.26 -1.02 6.72
C ASN A 126 -0.87 -0.40 6.94
N LYS A 127 0.11 -0.84 6.14
CA LYS A 127 1.47 -0.34 6.20
C LYS A 127 2.18 -0.52 4.85
N LEU A 128 2.83 0.53 4.37
CA LEU A 128 3.73 0.45 3.21
C LEU A 128 4.98 1.28 3.48
N SER A 129 6.14 0.63 3.46
CA SER A 129 7.43 1.26 3.77
C SER A 129 8.52 0.81 2.81
N PHE A 130 9.45 1.71 2.50
CA PHE A 130 10.61 1.44 1.64
C PHE A 130 11.89 1.45 2.47
N GLY A 131 12.39 0.28 2.86
CA GLY A 131 13.59 0.15 3.71
C GLY A 131 13.29 0.17 5.21
N HIS A 132 14.30 0.50 6.01
CA HIS A 132 14.23 0.38 7.47
C HIS A 132 13.53 1.56 8.16
N HIS A 133 12.88 1.35 9.30
CA HIS A 133 12.31 2.44 10.07
C HIS A 133 13.41 3.31 10.72
N PHE A 134 13.17 4.63 10.80
CA PHE A 134 13.97 5.57 11.60
C PHE A 134 13.05 6.56 12.33
N PRO A 135 13.51 7.15 13.45
CA PRO A 135 12.70 8.08 14.24
C PRO A 135 12.19 9.27 13.41
N GLY A 136 10.89 9.58 13.53
CA GLY A 136 10.24 10.66 12.78
C GLY A 136 9.82 10.28 11.36
N LEU A 137 10.08 9.05 10.89
CA LEU A 137 9.57 8.57 9.60
C LEU A 137 8.04 8.44 9.64
N VAL A 138 7.37 9.19 8.75
CA VAL A 138 5.93 9.09 8.50
C VAL A 138 5.72 8.64 7.06
N ASN A 139 5.06 7.50 6.88
CA ASN A 139 4.73 6.96 5.56
C ASN A 139 3.34 7.46 5.13
N PRO A 140 3.21 8.11 3.95
CA PRO A 140 1.92 8.67 3.51
C PRO A 140 0.77 7.67 3.36
N LEU A 141 1.05 6.39 3.03
CA LEU A 141 0.01 5.38 2.79
C LEU A 141 -0.33 4.51 4.02
N ASP A 142 0.32 4.73 5.16
CA ASP A 142 0.01 3.96 6.37
C ASP A 142 -1.39 4.30 6.89
N GLY A 143 -2.28 3.30 6.94
CA GLY A 143 -3.65 3.44 7.42
C GLY A 143 -4.66 3.98 6.39
N VAL A 144 -4.24 4.24 5.14
CA VAL A 144 -5.13 4.78 4.09
C VAL A 144 -6.18 3.75 3.70
N LYS A 145 -7.43 4.21 3.56
CA LYS A 145 -8.57 3.40 3.11
C LYS A 145 -9.21 4.06 1.91
N TRP A 146 -9.43 3.28 0.87
CA TRP A 146 -10.21 3.70 -0.29
C TRP A 146 -11.36 2.73 -0.54
N VAL A 147 -12.53 3.29 -0.83
CA VAL A 147 -13.75 2.52 -1.10
C VAL A 147 -14.22 2.87 -2.51
N GLN A 148 -14.47 1.84 -3.29
CA GLN A 148 -14.90 1.97 -4.67
C GLN A 148 -16.32 2.56 -4.76
N GLY A 149 -16.50 3.46 -5.72
CA GLY A 149 -17.81 4.00 -6.09
C GLY A 149 -18.60 3.06 -7.01
N PRO A 150 -19.60 3.58 -7.75
CA PRO A 150 -20.46 2.75 -8.60
C PRO A 150 -19.77 2.26 -9.88
N THR A 151 -18.62 2.82 -10.25
CA THR A 151 -17.91 2.48 -11.48
C THR A 151 -16.75 1.53 -11.23
N HIS A 152 -16.56 0.60 -12.15
CA HIS A 152 -15.36 -0.24 -12.20
C HIS A 152 -14.20 0.55 -12.79
N GLY A 153 -12.99 0.30 -12.31
CA GLY A 153 -11.83 1.06 -12.75
C GLY A 153 -10.53 0.59 -12.13
N ILE A 154 -9.49 1.38 -12.37
CA ILE A 154 -8.14 1.15 -11.86
C ILE A 154 -7.82 2.24 -10.84
N TYR A 155 -7.32 1.84 -9.67
CA TYR A 155 -6.74 2.76 -8.69
C TYR A 155 -5.21 2.74 -8.79
N GLN A 156 -4.59 3.91 -8.92
CA GLN A 156 -3.16 4.03 -9.19
C GLN A 156 -2.48 4.91 -8.13
N TYR A 157 -1.45 4.38 -7.50
CA TYR A 157 -0.54 5.08 -6.60
C TYR A 157 0.78 5.35 -7.32
N PHE A 158 1.13 6.61 -7.49
CA PHE A 158 2.44 7.04 -7.99
C PHE A 158 3.32 7.44 -6.81
N ILE A 159 4.27 6.57 -6.49
CA ILE A 159 5.16 6.67 -5.35
C ILE A 159 6.51 7.22 -5.81
N LYS A 160 6.96 8.31 -5.21
CA LYS A 160 8.32 8.85 -5.41
C LYS A 160 9.16 8.56 -4.16
N VAL A 161 10.09 7.62 -4.30
CA VAL A 161 10.96 7.13 -3.21
C VAL A 161 12.20 8.01 -3.13
N VAL A 162 12.47 8.58 -1.96
CA VAL A 162 13.61 9.47 -1.69
C VAL A 162 14.59 8.76 -0.75
N PRO A 163 15.79 8.38 -1.23
CA PRO A 163 16.84 7.83 -0.37
C PRO A 163 17.15 8.76 0.80
N THR A 164 17.16 8.22 2.01
CA THR A 164 17.33 8.97 3.25
C THR A 164 18.39 8.30 4.13
N ILE A 165 19.35 9.09 4.59
CA ILE A 165 20.36 8.65 5.57
C ILE A 165 20.04 9.35 6.87
N TYR A 166 19.81 8.58 7.93
CA TYR A 166 19.58 9.10 9.27
C TYR A 166 20.79 8.79 10.16
N THR A 167 21.35 9.82 10.80
CA THR A 167 22.45 9.71 11.75
C THR A 167 21.96 10.12 13.13
N ASP A 168 21.94 9.16 14.04
CA ASP A 168 21.58 9.32 15.46
C ASP A 168 22.64 10.19 16.20
N ILE A 169 22.28 10.75 17.36
CA ILE A 169 23.21 11.49 18.26
C ILE A 169 24.44 10.66 18.65
N ARG A 170 24.31 9.32 18.63
CA ARG A 170 25.40 8.37 18.92
C ARG A 170 26.28 8.06 17.70
N GLY A 171 26.01 8.66 16.54
CA GLY A 171 26.72 8.41 15.29
C GLY A 171 26.30 7.12 14.56
N ARG A 172 25.21 6.46 14.97
CA ARG A 172 24.66 5.31 14.25
C ARG A 172 24.01 5.78 12.96
N VAL A 173 24.39 5.19 11.83
CA VAL A 173 23.88 5.54 10.50
C VAL A 173 22.87 4.49 10.04
N ILE A 174 21.67 4.95 9.68
CA ILE A 174 20.59 4.14 9.12
C ILE A 174 20.36 4.57 7.68
N HIS A 175 20.50 3.63 6.75
CA HIS A 175 20.13 3.83 5.35
C HIS A 175 18.69 3.38 5.13
N SER A 176 17.82 4.31 4.75
CA SER A 176 16.41 4.05 4.50
C SER A 176 15.88 4.91 3.35
N ASN A 177 14.57 4.92 3.15
CA ASN A 177 13.89 5.78 2.21
C ASN A 177 12.65 6.39 2.85
N GLN A 178 12.32 7.58 2.38
CA GLN A 178 11.01 8.18 2.53
C GLN A 178 10.30 8.12 1.20
N TYR A 179 9.00 8.42 1.17
CA TYR A 179 8.32 8.55 -0.11
C TYR A 179 7.18 9.56 -0.03
N SER A 180 6.83 10.10 -1.20
CA SER A 180 5.59 10.85 -1.41
C SER A 180 4.70 10.10 -2.39
N VAL A 181 3.40 10.40 -2.37
CA VAL A 181 2.41 9.68 -3.18
C VAL A 181 1.48 10.65 -3.88
N THR A 182 1.13 10.30 -5.11
CA THR A 182 -0.01 10.87 -5.84
C THR A 182 -0.98 9.76 -6.20
N GLU A 183 -2.26 10.01 -6.04
CA GLU A 183 -3.31 9.01 -6.23
C GLU A 183 -4.16 9.38 -7.44
N HIS A 184 -4.54 8.38 -8.24
CA HIS A 184 -5.37 8.59 -9.42
C HIS A 184 -6.30 7.40 -9.63
N PHE A 185 -7.60 7.67 -9.71
CA PHE A 185 -8.60 6.68 -10.10
C PHE A 185 -9.00 6.89 -11.55
N LYS A 186 -8.92 5.83 -12.36
CA LYS A 186 -9.36 5.83 -13.75
C LYS A 186 -10.56 4.91 -13.89
N SER A 187 -11.72 5.49 -14.15
CA SER A 187 -12.95 4.74 -14.48
C SER A 187 -12.78 4.00 -15.81
N SER A 188 -13.27 2.76 -15.88
CA SER A 188 -13.32 1.96 -17.10
C SER A 188 -14.70 2.14 -17.74
N GLU A 189 -14.87 3.21 -18.53
CA GLU A 189 -16.14 3.47 -19.23
C GLU A 189 -16.36 2.54 -20.44
N LEU A 190 -15.29 1.94 -20.97
CA LEU A 190 -15.31 1.11 -22.18
C LEU A 190 -14.97 -0.38 -21.93
N GLY A 191 -14.84 -0.82 -20.68
CA GLY A 191 -14.64 -2.25 -20.36
C GLY A 191 -13.29 -2.86 -20.78
N VAL A 192 -12.32 -2.05 -21.23
CA VAL A 192 -11.01 -2.55 -21.73
C VAL A 192 -9.93 -2.62 -20.63
N ALA A 193 -10.21 -2.10 -19.44
CA ALA A 193 -9.24 -2.04 -18.35
C ALA A 193 -9.54 -3.10 -17.29
N VAL A 194 -8.56 -3.97 -16.99
CA VAL A 194 -8.65 -4.93 -15.87
C VAL A 194 -8.68 -4.14 -14.55
N PRO A 195 -9.74 -4.29 -13.74
CA PRO A 195 -9.85 -3.59 -12.48
C PRO A 195 -8.75 -4.07 -11.52
N GLY A 196 -8.16 -3.12 -10.81
CA GLY A 196 -7.09 -3.42 -9.87
C GLY A 196 -6.48 -2.19 -9.21
N VAL A 197 -5.58 -2.45 -8.27
CA VAL A 197 -4.82 -1.46 -7.51
C VAL A 197 -3.36 -1.55 -7.91
N PHE A 198 -2.81 -0.47 -8.46
CA PHE A 198 -1.47 -0.43 -9.03
C PHE A 198 -0.58 0.54 -8.27
N PHE A 199 0.65 0.12 -7.99
CA PHE A 199 1.66 0.91 -7.31
C PHE A 199 2.85 1.08 -8.24
N PHE A 200 3.00 2.28 -8.79
CA PHE A 200 4.14 2.68 -9.59
C PHE A 200 5.13 3.39 -8.68
N TYR A 201 6.35 2.88 -8.57
CA TYR A 201 7.38 3.51 -7.75
C TYR A 201 8.58 3.93 -8.61
N ASP A 202 9.13 5.07 -8.27
CA ASP A 202 10.31 5.64 -8.94
C ASP A 202 11.24 6.26 -7.89
N ILE A 203 12.55 6.16 -8.13
CA ILE A 203 13.56 6.60 -7.16
C ILE A 203 14.02 8.00 -7.53
N SER A 204 13.90 8.92 -6.58
CA SER A 204 14.34 10.29 -6.73
C SER A 204 15.86 10.36 -6.85
N PRO A 205 16.40 11.19 -7.76
CA PRO A 205 17.85 11.44 -7.85
C PRO A 205 18.40 12.27 -6.67
N ILE A 206 17.52 12.72 -5.76
CA ILE A 206 17.89 13.52 -4.59
C ILE A 206 17.96 12.62 -3.35
N LYS A 207 18.92 12.91 -2.47
CA LYS A 207 19.10 12.21 -1.18
C LYS A 207 18.97 13.20 -0.03
N VAL A 208 18.27 12.78 1.03
CA VAL A 208 18.12 13.55 2.27
C VAL A 208 19.03 12.97 3.35
N ASN A 209 19.80 13.81 4.03
CA ASN A 209 20.59 13.40 5.18
C ASN A 209 20.03 14.08 6.44
N PHE A 210 19.48 13.28 7.35
CA PHE A 210 19.14 13.72 8.70
C PHE A 210 20.29 13.42 9.65
N LYS A 211 20.69 14.43 10.43
CA LYS A 211 21.69 14.29 11.47
C LYS A 211 21.12 14.89 12.75
N GLU A 212 21.03 14.07 13.77
CA GLU A 212 20.69 14.56 15.10
C GLU A 212 21.96 15.08 15.77
N GLU A 213 21.90 16.33 16.23
CA GLU A 213 22.99 16.99 16.93
C GLU A 213 22.51 17.50 18.28
N HIS A 214 23.39 17.46 19.28
CA HIS A 214 23.14 18.12 20.54
C HIS A 214 23.39 19.62 20.41
N ILE A 215 22.51 20.40 21.03
CA ILE A 215 22.72 21.84 21.19
C ILE A 215 23.98 22.03 22.05
N PRO A 216 24.99 22.80 21.60
CA PRO A 216 26.21 22.99 22.36
C PRO A 216 25.94 23.72 23.67
N PHE A 217 26.65 23.34 24.74
CA PHE A 217 26.52 23.95 26.07
C PHE A 217 26.75 25.47 26.08
N LEU A 218 27.56 25.98 25.16
CA LEU A 218 27.77 27.42 24.99
C LEU A 218 26.47 28.15 24.67
N HIS A 219 25.57 27.55 23.89
CA HIS A 219 24.27 28.14 23.56
C HIS A 219 23.38 28.28 24.81
N PHE A 220 23.53 27.36 25.77
CA PHE A 220 22.85 27.47 27.06
C PHE A 220 23.44 28.61 27.91
N LEU A 221 24.78 28.72 27.98
CA LEU A 221 25.46 29.81 28.68
C LEU A 221 25.11 31.19 28.09
N THR A 222 25.10 31.32 26.77
CA THR A 222 24.73 32.58 26.11
C THR A 222 23.28 32.96 26.44
N ASN A 223 22.37 31.99 26.52
CA ASN A 223 20.99 32.24 26.93
C ASN A 223 20.90 32.74 28.38
N ILE A 224 21.67 32.15 29.31
CA ILE A 224 21.73 32.62 30.71
C ILE A 224 22.27 34.06 30.76
N CYS A 225 23.39 34.34 30.09
CA CYS A 225 23.98 35.68 30.06
C CYS A 225 23.00 36.70 29.47
N ALA A 226 22.27 36.34 28.42
CA ALA A 226 21.25 37.20 27.82
C ALA A 226 20.10 37.51 28.79
N ILE A 227 19.63 36.51 29.56
CA ILE A 227 18.58 36.71 30.57
C ILE A 227 19.08 37.63 31.69
N ILE A 228 20.27 37.37 32.25
CA ILE A 228 20.85 38.19 33.33
C ILE A 228 21.11 39.62 32.85
N GLY A 229 21.75 39.77 31.68
CA GLY A 229 22.02 41.08 31.08
C GLY A 229 20.73 41.86 30.78
N GLY A 230 19.69 41.17 30.30
CA GLY A 230 18.36 41.75 30.09
C GLY A 230 17.74 42.28 31.39
N ILE A 231 17.80 41.51 32.48
CA ILE A 231 17.28 41.92 33.79
C ILE A 231 18.03 43.16 34.30
N PHE A 232 19.36 43.17 34.26
CA PHE A 232 20.16 44.33 34.69
C PHE A 232 19.88 45.58 33.86
N THR A 233 19.72 45.43 32.54
CA THR A 233 19.42 46.54 31.64
C THR A 233 18.04 47.14 31.94
N VAL A 234 17.02 46.31 32.11
CA VAL A 234 15.66 46.75 32.45
C VAL A 234 15.64 47.42 33.83
N ALA A 235 16.29 46.83 34.82
CA ALA A 235 16.39 47.42 36.16
C ALA A 235 17.08 48.80 36.13
N GLY A 236 18.18 48.95 35.39
CA GLY A 236 18.90 50.21 35.24
C GLY A 236 18.08 51.30 34.55
N ILE A 237 17.28 50.95 33.54
CA ILE A 237 16.35 51.89 32.87
C ILE A 237 15.26 52.37 33.85
N ILE A 238 14.70 51.46 34.64
CA ILE A 238 13.66 51.80 35.62
C ILE A 238 14.24 52.72 36.70
N ASP A 239 15.39 52.37 37.27
CA ASP A 239 16.05 53.17 38.31
C ASP A 239 16.40 54.58 37.81
N SER A 240 17.00 54.67 36.61
CA SER A 240 17.31 55.95 35.97
C SER A 240 16.04 56.79 35.76
N SER A 241 14.98 56.18 35.25
CA SER A 241 13.70 56.86 35.00
C SER A 241 13.08 57.41 36.29
N ILE A 242 13.13 56.65 37.39
CA ILE A 242 12.66 57.09 38.71
C ILE A 242 13.53 58.23 39.25
N TYR A 243 14.86 58.10 39.18
CA TYR A 243 15.80 59.10 39.68
C TYR A 243 15.65 60.45 38.94
N TYR A 244 15.64 60.43 37.60
CA TYR A 244 15.42 61.64 36.80
C TYR A 244 14.00 62.20 37.01
N GLY A 245 12.98 61.35 37.15
CA GLY A 245 11.62 61.75 37.47
C GLY A 245 11.54 62.51 38.79
N GLN A 246 12.04 61.93 39.88
CA GLN A 246 12.08 62.56 41.21
C GLN A 246 12.84 63.88 41.19
N ARG A 247 14.02 63.91 40.57
CA ARG A 247 14.87 65.12 40.52
C ARG A 247 14.24 66.25 39.71
N THR A 248 13.52 65.92 38.63
CA THR A 248 12.81 66.90 37.80
C THR A 248 11.58 67.44 38.52
N ILE A 249 10.82 66.59 39.22
CA ILE A 249 9.69 67.01 40.05
C ILE A 249 10.18 67.92 41.18
N LYS A 250 11.24 67.54 41.88
CA LYS A 250 11.83 68.33 42.98
C LYS A 250 12.31 69.69 42.50
N LYS A 251 13.01 69.77 41.36
CA LYS A 251 13.39 71.04 40.72
C LYS A 251 12.17 71.88 40.30
N LYS A 252 11.13 71.27 39.76
CA LYS A 252 9.89 71.98 39.38
C LYS A 252 9.12 72.50 40.60
N MET A 253 9.17 71.79 41.73
CA MET A 253 8.63 72.25 43.02
C MET A 253 9.43 73.45 43.57
N GLU A 254 10.77 73.39 43.53
CA GLU A 254 11.65 74.49 43.97
C GLU A 254 11.48 75.76 43.13
N LEU A 255 11.17 75.63 41.83
CA LEU A 255 10.91 76.75 40.93
C LEU A 255 9.45 77.28 41.00
N GLY A 256 8.62 76.78 41.93
CA GLY A 256 7.25 77.28 42.15
C GLY A 256 6.26 77.01 41.01
N LYS A 257 6.59 76.10 40.07
CA LYS A 257 5.76 75.80 38.88
C LYS A 257 4.59 74.85 39.14
N TYR A 258 4.40 74.42 40.39
CA TYR A 258 3.21 73.68 40.84
C TYR A 258 2.39 74.59 41.74
N ARG A 259 1.74 75.58 41.14
CA ARG A 259 0.54 76.25 41.66
C ARG A 259 -0.43 76.41 40.50
#